data_AF-A0A2A4EIH5-F1
#
_entry.id   AF-A0A2A4EIH5-F1
#
_cell.length_a   1.000
_cell.length_b   1.000
_cell.length_c   1.000
_cell.angle_alpha   90.00
_cell.angle_beta   90.00
_cell.angle_gamma   90.00
#
_symmetry.space_group_name_H-M   'P 1'
#
loop_
_entity.id
_entity.type
_entity.pdbx_description
1 polymer ?
#
loop_
_entity_poly.entity_id
_entity_poly.type
_entity_poly.pdbx_seq_one_letter_code
_entity_poly.pdbx_strand_id
1 'polypeptide(L)'
;MHGYSWITSPIPISFILLLCIAGLYLVSRHYAYRPIFSLLDIALNYIPVLTHEFGHVLFNRLSGGRVRDFVVVTTRRERNATGQQGYAVTASRSRSGHIITTLGGYLMSPIMLILGLYIQSKGQGALFIMLYILVFIYFTWKTSRKAVPLLIIAFLILIGYLGIQSENLTNYSFIYMLVYHFILGTLLGEIIQSTITIIQLTFARPQPEWDGTALKMLTKLPTVFFSSLWIVTNFLAIYYFIQYVLL
;
A
#
# COMPACT_ATOMS: atom_id res chain seq x y z
N MET A 1 17.45 -34.49 6.75
CA MET A 1 17.03 -33.24 7.40
C MET A 1 16.82 -32.20 6.30
N HIS A 2 15.60 -32.05 5.78
CA HIS A 2 15.29 -30.92 4.89
C HIS A 2 14.99 -29.72 5.77
N GLY A 3 16.01 -28.88 5.98
CA GLY A 3 15.91 -27.67 6.79
C GLY A 3 14.93 -26.69 6.14
N TYR A 4 13.87 -26.34 6.86
CA TYR A 4 13.08 -25.17 6.51
C TYR A 4 13.98 -23.94 6.65
N SER A 5 14.30 -23.29 5.53
CA SER A 5 14.91 -21.97 5.56
C SER A 5 13.89 -20.94 6.09
N TRP A 6 14.35 -19.88 6.76
CA TRP A 6 13.48 -18.77 7.19
C TRP A 6 12.62 -18.20 6.04
N ILE A 7 13.12 -18.27 4.80
CA ILE A 7 12.42 -17.79 3.59
C ILE A 7 11.21 -18.66 3.24
N THR A 8 11.27 -19.96 3.55
CA THR A 8 10.26 -20.97 3.20
C THR A 8 9.46 -21.46 4.42
N SER A 9 9.52 -20.72 5.53
CA SER A 9 8.72 -20.99 6.71
C SER A 9 7.37 -20.29 6.60
N PRO A 10 6.24 -21.02 6.63
CA PRO A 10 4.93 -20.42 6.52
C PRO A 10 4.63 -19.55 7.75
N ILE A 11 4.27 -18.28 7.50
CA ILE A 11 3.81 -17.38 8.56
C ILE A 11 2.36 -17.75 8.91
N PRO A 12 2.01 -18.11 10.15
CA PRO A 12 0.62 -18.44 10.49
C PRO A 12 -0.26 -17.20 10.28
N ILE A 13 -1.27 -17.28 9.40
CA ILE A 13 -2.23 -16.19 9.18
C ILE A 13 -3.37 -16.29 10.21
N SER A 14 -3.69 -15.17 10.84
CA SER A 14 -4.83 -14.98 11.72
C SER A 14 -5.83 -14.01 11.08
N PHE A 15 -6.98 -14.55 10.68
CA PHE A 15 -8.10 -13.78 10.14
C PHE A 15 -8.54 -12.66 11.10
N ILE A 16 -8.68 -12.98 12.38
CA ILE A 16 -9.12 -12.03 13.41
C ILE A 16 -8.13 -10.87 13.50
N LEU A 17 -6.82 -11.15 13.50
CA LEU A 17 -5.80 -10.11 13.56
C LEU A 17 -5.84 -9.19 12.33
N LEU A 18 -6.04 -9.75 11.13
CA LEU A 18 -6.19 -8.95 9.90
C LEU A 18 -7.41 -8.04 9.98
N LEU A 19 -8.55 -8.54 10.45
CA LEU A 19 -9.75 -7.72 10.63
C LEU A 19 -9.56 -6.65 11.71
N CYS A 20 -8.89 -6.95 12.82
CA CYS A 20 -8.61 -5.97 13.86
C CYS A 20 -7.74 -4.82 13.32
N ILE A 21 -6.71 -5.13 12.54
CA ILE A 21 -5.83 -4.11 11.94
C ILE A 21 -6.58 -3.29 10.89
N ALA A 22 -7.34 -3.94 10.00
CA ALA A 22 -8.16 -3.26 8.99
C ALA A 22 -9.23 -2.37 9.66
N GLY A 23 -9.89 -2.86 10.69
CA GLY A 23 -10.86 -2.09 11.49
C GLY A 23 -10.21 -0.90 12.18
N LEU A 24 -9.05 -1.09 12.82
CA LEU A 24 -8.29 0.00 13.44
C LEU A 24 -7.89 1.06 12.41
N TYR A 25 -7.44 0.63 11.23
CA TYR A 25 -7.15 1.52 10.10
C TYR A 25 -8.40 2.35 9.73
N LEU A 26 -9.56 1.72 9.51
CA LEU A 26 -10.80 2.40 9.12
C LEU A 26 -11.31 3.36 10.19
N VAL A 27 -11.27 2.95 11.46
CA VAL A 27 -11.65 3.80 12.60
C VAL A 27 -10.72 4.99 12.73
N SER A 28 -9.41 4.79 12.60
CA SER A 28 -8.42 5.88 12.65
C SER A 28 -8.68 6.91 11.56
N ARG A 29 -9.02 6.45 10.36
CA ARG A 29 -9.37 7.28 9.23
C ARG A 29 -10.63 8.10 9.47
N HIS A 30 -11.70 7.45 9.92
CA HIS A 30 -12.98 8.10 10.17
C HIS A 30 -12.88 9.20 11.24
N TYR A 31 -12.07 8.96 12.28
CA TYR A 31 -11.91 9.90 13.40
C TYR A 31 -10.65 10.78 13.29
N ALA A 32 -10.00 10.87 12.14
CA ALA A 32 -8.73 11.59 11.93
C ALA A 32 -8.77 13.10 12.28
N TYR A 33 -9.96 13.68 12.45
CA TYR A 33 -10.11 15.05 12.96
C TYR A 33 -9.69 15.20 14.43
N ARG A 34 -9.63 14.11 15.21
CA ARG A 34 -9.10 14.08 16.59
C ARG A 34 -7.58 13.85 16.59
N PRO A 35 -6.80 14.47 17.48
CA PRO A 35 -5.33 14.39 17.46
C PRO A 35 -4.75 12.97 17.51
N ILE A 36 -5.26 12.11 18.41
CA ILE A 36 -4.77 10.73 18.59
C ILE A 36 -5.04 9.90 17.34
N PHE A 37 -6.28 9.96 16.82
CA PHE A 37 -6.66 9.25 15.61
C PHE A 37 -5.97 9.80 14.36
N SER A 38 -5.61 11.09 14.32
CA SER A 38 -4.77 11.65 13.25
C SER A 38 -3.37 11.05 13.23
N LEU A 39 -2.75 10.85 14.40
CA LEU A 39 -1.44 10.20 14.49
C LEU A 39 -1.52 8.74 14.04
N LEU A 40 -2.56 8.02 14.50
CA LEU A 40 -2.82 6.64 14.08
C LEU A 40 -3.09 6.55 12.58
N ASP A 41 -3.89 7.46 12.01
CA ASP A 41 -4.15 7.56 10.57
C ASP A 41 -2.85 7.77 9.80
N ILE A 42 -1.95 8.65 10.27
CA ILE A 42 -0.64 8.85 9.62
C ILE A 42 0.20 7.57 9.64
N ALA A 43 0.28 6.89 10.78
CA ALA A 43 1.08 5.67 10.93
C ALA A 43 0.51 4.50 10.10
N LEU A 44 -0.79 4.26 10.19
CA LEU A 44 -1.48 3.15 9.53
C LEU A 44 -1.62 3.35 8.02
N ASN A 45 -1.76 4.59 7.55
CA ASN A 45 -1.78 4.89 6.11
C ASN A 45 -0.41 4.93 5.45
N TYR A 46 0.69 4.87 6.21
CA TYR A 46 2.01 5.04 5.62
C TYR A 46 2.27 4.00 4.51
N ILE A 47 1.99 2.73 4.78
CA ILE A 47 2.17 1.63 3.81
C ILE A 47 1.15 1.76 2.66
N PRO A 48 -0.17 1.90 2.90
CA PRO A 48 -1.14 2.13 1.83
C PRO A 48 -0.82 3.29 0.89
N VAL A 49 -0.49 4.46 1.43
CA VAL A 49 -0.13 5.65 0.64
C VAL A 49 1.17 5.39 -0.11
N LEU A 50 2.16 4.77 0.55
CA LEU A 50 3.40 4.41 -0.12
C LEU A 50 3.13 3.52 -1.34
N THR A 51 2.28 2.51 -1.14
CA THR A 51 1.91 1.53 -2.16
C THR A 51 1.15 2.19 -3.31
N HIS A 52 0.18 3.05 -3.02
CA HIS A 52 -0.57 3.80 -4.04
C HIS A 52 0.39 4.61 -4.93
N GLU A 53 1.21 5.44 -4.33
CA GLU A 53 2.12 6.31 -5.06
C GLU A 53 3.24 5.54 -5.76
N PHE A 54 3.70 4.43 -5.17
CA PHE A 54 4.59 3.49 -5.84
C PHE A 54 3.92 2.88 -7.08
N GLY A 55 2.60 2.71 -7.10
CA GLY A 55 1.82 2.36 -8.28
C GLY A 55 2.04 3.34 -9.42
N HIS A 56 1.92 4.65 -9.17
CA HIS A 56 2.24 5.67 -10.18
C HIS A 56 3.69 5.56 -10.66
N VAL A 57 4.64 5.44 -9.75
CA VAL A 57 6.07 5.29 -10.06
C VAL A 57 6.33 4.08 -10.95
N LEU A 58 5.82 2.91 -10.57
CA LEU A 58 6.03 1.66 -11.28
C LEU A 58 5.46 1.72 -12.69
N PHE A 59 4.20 2.13 -12.82
CA PHE A 59 3.52 2.22 -14.12
C PHE A 59 4.12 3.33 -15.01
N ASN A 60 4.61 4.42 -14.43
CA ASN A 60 5.38 5.43 -15.15
C ASN A 60 6.67 4.86 -15.72
N ARG A 61 7.42 4.09 -14.92
CA ARG A 61 8.67 3.46 -15.37
C ARG A 61 8.42 2.41 -16.45
N LEU A 62 7.39 1.59 -16.30
CA LEU A 62 7.00 0.58 -17.30
C LEU A 62 6.58 1.22 -18.63
N SER A 63 5.99 2.41 -18.61
CA SER A 63 5.65 3.18 -19.82
C SER A 63 6.79 4.06 -20.36
N GLY A 64 8.02 3.90 -19.83
CA GLY A 64 9.22 4.62 -20.30
C GLY A 64 9.41 6.02 -19.71
N GLY A 65 8.60 6.40 -18.72
CA GLY A 65 8.69 7.66 -18.00
C GLY A 65 9.86 7.77 -17.02
N ARG A 66 9.96 8.93 -16.37
CA ARG A 66 10.96 9.24 -15.34
C ARG A 66 10.27 9.70 -14.06
N VAL A 67 10.77 9.23 -12.93
CA VAL A 67 10.30 9.61 -11.60
C VAL A 67 11.30 10.60 -11.02
N ARG A 68 10.81 11.79 -10.64
CA ARG A 68 11.63 12.87 -10.09
C ARG A 68 11.65 12.84 -8.57
N ASP A 69 10.47 12.73 -7.98
CA ASP A 69 10.29 12.68 -6.53
C ASP A 69 9.05 11.85 -6.23
N PHE A 70 9.00 11.31 -5.02
CA PHE A 70 7.85 10.61 -4.49
C PHE A 70 7.89 10.75 -2.96
N VAL A 71 6.82 11.31 -2.38
CA VAL A 71 6.76 11.74 -0.98
C VAL A 71 5.51 11.19 -0.30
N VAL A 72 5.68 10.76 0.96
CA VAL A 72 4.57 10.47 1.87
C VAL A 72 4.51 11.60 2.91
N VAL A 73 3.34 12.21 3.08
CA VAL A 73 3.12 13.32 4.01
C VAL A 73 2.89 12.76 5.41
N THR A 74 3.79 13.08 6.34
CA THR A 74 3.83 12.52 7.70
C THR A 74 3.38 13.48 8.80
N THR A 75 2.98 14.71 8.44
CA THR A 75 2.52 15.70 9.42
C THR A 75 1.06 16.07 9.21
N ARG A 76 0.31 16.18 10.31
CA ARG A 76 -1.10 16.60 10.28
C ARG A 76 -1.28 18.00 9.71
N ARG A 77 -0.38 18.92 10.06
CA ARG A 77 -0.43 20.32 9.60
C ARG A 77 -0.38 20.40 8.08
N GLU A 78 0.50 19.62 7.46
CA GLU A 78 0.62 19.59 6.00
C GLU A 78 -0.56 18.89 5.34
N ARG A 79 -0.99 17.72 5.83
CA ARG A 79 -2.19 17.03 5.29
C ARG A 79 -3.42 17.92 5.31
N ASN A 80 -3.61 18.71 6.37
CA ASN A 80 -4.73 19.66 6.47
C ASN A 80 -4.57 20.86 5.52
N ALA A 81 -3.35 21.30 5.26
CA ALA A 81 -3.07 22.45 4.39
C ALA A 81 -3.17 22.08 2.89
N THR A 82 -2.72 20.88 2.52
CA THR A 82 -2.65 20.44 1.11
C THR A 82 -3.79 19.50 0.71
N GLY A 83 -4.45 18.86 1.67
CA GLY A 83 -5.40 17.77 1.42
C GLY A 83 -4.74 16.47 0.94
N GLN A 84 -3.41 16.43 0.84
CA GLN A 84 -2.66 15.31 0.27
C GLN A 84 -2.03 14.44 1.36
N GLN A 85 -2.09 13.12 1.17
CA GLN A 85 -1.43 12.15 2.05
C GLN A 85 -0.08 11.69 1.50
N GLY A 86 0.10 11.76 0.19
CA GLY A 86 1.31 11.49 -0.57
C GLY A 86 1.20 12.15 -1.93
N TYR A 87 2.31 12.20 -2.65
CA TYR A 87 2.34 12.60 -4.05
C TYR A 87 3.61 12.07 -4.74
N ALA A 88 3.45 11.64 -5.99
CA ALA A 88 4.54 11.27 -6.88
C ALA A 88 4.69 12.29 -8.02
N VAL A 89 5.90 12.86 -8.15
CA VAL A 89 6.27 13.73 -9.27
C VAL A 89 6.84 12.87 -10.39
N THR A 90 5.99 12.52 -11.33
CA THR A 90 6.33 11.68 -12.49
C THR A 90 6.36 12.51 -13.78
N ALA A 91 7.19 12.09 -14.74
CA ALA A 91 7.34 12.70 -16.05
C ALA A 91 7.12 11.63 -17.13
N SER A 92 5.89 11.58 -17.64
CA SER A 92 5.50 10.67 -18.72
C SER A 92 6.02 11.16 -20.07
N ARG A 93 6.52 10.24 -20.92
CA ARG A 93 7.00 10.57 -22.28
C ARG A 93 5.88 10.72 -23.31
N SER A 94 4.73 10.12 -23.07
CA SER A 94 3.60 10.07 -24.00
C SER A 94 2.28 10.18 -23.26
N ARG A 95 1.21 10.53 -23.98
CA ARG A 95 -0.16 10.55 -23.45
C ARG A 95 -0.61 9.18 -22.94
N SER A 96 -0.29 8.10 -23.67
CA SER A 96 -0.57 6.73 -23.23
C SER A 96 0.19 6.37 -21.95
N GLY A 97 1.46 6.79 -21.84
CA GLY A 97 2.24 6.61 -20.61
C GLY A 97 1.64 7.35 -19.42
N HIS A 98 1.08 8.55 -19.63
CA HIS A 98 0.36 9.28 -18.58
C HIS A 98 -0.90 8.51 -18.15
N ILE A 99 -1.71 8.02 -19.08
CA ILE A 99 -2.90 7.20 -18.78
C ILE A 99 -2.52 5.97 -17.94
N ILE A 100 -1.48 5.23 -18.35
CA ILE A 100 -0.98 4.04 -17.65
C ILE A 100 -0.49 4.41 -16.24
N THR A 101 0.25 5.51 -16.11
CA THR A 101 0.74 6.03 -14.83
C THR A 101 -0.40 6.33 -13.85
N THR A 102 -1.43 7.07 -14.31
CA THR A 102 -2.56 7.48 -13.48
C THR A 102 -3.42 6.28 -13.07
N LEU A 103 -3.54 5.25 -13.91
CA LEU A 103 -4.22 4.01 -13.54
C LEU A 103 -3.53 3.25 -12.40
N GLY A 104 -2.20 3.31 -12.37
CA GLY A 104 -1.37 2.49 -11.46
C GLY A 104 -1.61 2.74 -9.98
N GLY A 105 -2.00 3.96 -9.58
CA GLY A 105 -2.15 4.34 -8.17
C GLY A 105 -3.15 3.45 -7.43
N TYR A 106 -4.41 3.52 -7.86
CA TYR A 106 -5.51 2.74 -7.29
C TYR A 106 -5.43 1.23 -7.56
N LEU A 107 -4.63 0.79 -8.54
CA LEU A 107 -4.42 -0.64 -8.79
C LEU A 107 -3.39 -1.27 -7.84
N MET A 108 -2.47 -0.49 -7.27
CA MET A 108 -1.33 -1.07 -6.58
C MET A 108 -1.69 -1.72 -5.24
N SER A 109 -2.57 -1.10 -4.44
CA SER A 109 -3.02 -1.67 -3.16
C SER A 109 -3.69 -3.05 -3.31
N PRO A 110 -4.69 -3.25 -4.20
CA PRO A 110 -5.28 -4.58 -4.41
C PRO A 110 -4.28 -5.57 -5.01
N ILE A 111 -3.41 -5.16 -5.94
CA ILE A 111 -2.36 -6.03 -6.49
C ILE A 111 -1.43 -6.53 -5.37
N MET A 112 -0.97 -5.63 -4.49
CA MET A 112 -0.07 -5.98 -3.40
C MET A 112 -0.74 -6.87 -2.35
N LEU A 113 -2.03 -6.66 -2.06
CA LEU A 113 -2.77 -7.55 -1.16
C LEU A 113 -2.84 -8.98 -1.75
N ILE A 114 -3.28 -9.11 -3.01
CA ILE A 114 -3.40 -10.41 -3.70
C ILE A 114 -2.03 -11.10 -3.76
N LEU A 115 -0.98 -10.36 -4.13
CA LEU A 115 0.38 -10.87 -4.22
C LEU A 115 0.87 -11.38 -2.86
N GLY A 116 0.63 -10.62 -1.79
CA GLY A 116 0.99 -11.02 -0.44
C GLY A 116 0.33 -12.34 -0.03
N LEU A 117 -0.99 -12.42 -0.20
CA LEU A 117 -1.78 -13.63 0.08
C LEU A 117 -1.31 -14.83 -0.74
N TYR A 118 -1.09 -14.63 -2.04
CA TYR A 118 -0.62 -15.69 -2.95
C TYR A 118 0.74 -16.23 -2.53
N ILE A 119 1.74 -15.36 -2.30
CA ILE A 119 3.09 -15.76 -1.87
C ILE A 119 3.02 -16.54 -0.55
N GLN A 120 2.15 -16.12 0.36
CA GLN A 120 1.97 -16.78 1.64
C GLN A 120 1.26 -18.14 1.52
N SER A 121 0.32 -18.30 0.59
CA SER A 121 -0.26 -19.62 0.28
C SER A 121 0.78 -20.66 -0.16
N LYS A 122 1.96 -20.20 -0.61
CA LYS A 122 3.12 -21.04 -0.97
C LYS A 122 4.13 -21.22 0.17
N GLY A 123 3.83 -20.71 1.37
CA GLY A 123 4.72 -20.75 2.53
C GLY A 123 5.91 -19.80 2.44
N GLN A 124 5.84 -18.79 1.57
CA GLN A 124 6.95 -17.89 1.25
C GLN A 124 6.72 -16.44 1.72
N GLY A 125 5.89 -16.22 2.76
CA GLY A 125 5.53 -14.87 3.23
C GLY A 125 6.70 -13.92 3.51
N ALA A 126 7.87 -14.46 3.88
CA ALA A 126 9.10 -13.69 4.02
C ALA A 126 9.50 -12.97 2.72
N LEU A 127 9.29 -13.57 1.54
CA LEU A 127 9.56 -12.94 0.25
C LEU A 127 8.70 -11.69 0.02
N PHE A 128 7.46 -11.68 0.51
CA PHE A 128 6.60 -10.50 0.41
C PHE A 128 7.11 -9.34 1.28
N ILE A 129 7.63 -9.63 2.48
CA ILE A 129 8.28 -8.63 3.32
C ILE A 129 9.55 -8.10 2.62
N MET A 130 10.36 -8.99 2.04
CA MET A 130 11.55 -8.60 1.26
C MET A 130 11.19 -7.72 0.06
N LEU A 131 10.08 -8.00 -0.63
CA LEU A 131 9.58 -7.16 -1.72
C LEU A 131 9.28 -5.74 -1.21
N TYR A 132 8.60 -5.61 -0.07
CA TYR A 132 8.35 -4.29 0.54
C TYR A 132 9.65 -3.59 0.94
N ILE A 133 10.64 -4.31 1.48
CA ILE A 133 11.97 -3.74 1.77
C ILE A 133 12.59 -3.13 0.50
N LEU A 134 12.53 -3.83 -0.64
CA LEU A 134 13.03 -3.31 -1.91
C LEU A 134 12.27 -2.05 -2.36
N VAL A 135 10.95 -2.02 -2.22
CA VAL A 135 10.13 -0.83 -2.48
C VAL A 135 10.56 0.33 -1.58
N PHE A 136 10.79 0.08 -0.30
CA PHE A 136 11.25 1.08 0.68
C PHE A 136 12.66 1.61 0.38
N ILE A 137 13.59 0.75 -0.05
CA ILE A 137 14.93 1.15 -0.48
C ILE A 137 14.82 2.06 -1.70
N TYR A 138 14.04 1.66 -2.71
CA TYR A 138 13.82 2.47 -3.90
C TYR A 138 13.20 3.82 -3.55
N PHE A 139 12.17 3.82 -2.70
CA PHE A 139 11.51 5.01 -2.22
C PHE A 139 12.47 5.95 -1.50
N THR A 140 13.29 5.43 -0.58
CA THR A 140 14.27 6.22 0.18
C THR A 140 15.32 6.86 -0.73
N TRP A 141 15.70 6.18 -1.80
CA TRP A 141 16.61 6.75 -2.79
C TRP A 141 15.97 7.90 -3.59
N LYS A 142 14.67 7.80 -3.90
CA LYS A 142 13.96 8.77 -4.74
C LYS A 142 13.33 9.94 -3.98
N THR A 143 12.91 9.73 -2.75
CA THR A 143 12.21 10.73 -1.97
C THR A 143 13.13 11.88 -1.56
N SER A 144 12.64 13.10 -1.67
CA SER A 144 13.28 14.27 -1.08
C SER A 144 13.27 14.23 0.46
N ARG A 145 12.33 13.49 1.08
CA ARG A 145 12.12 13.46 2.55
C ARG A 145 12.64 12.19 3.20
N LYS A 146 13.93 12.18 3.54
CA LYS A 146 14.64 10.94 3.93
C LYS A 146 14.41 10.47 5.37
N ALA A 147 14.01 11.35 6.30
CA ALA A 147 14.00 11.03 7.73
C ALA A 147 13.14 9.81 8.11
N VAL A 148 11.84 9.83 7.79
CA VAL A 148 10.93 8.71 8.09
C VAL A 148 11.27 7.43 7.30
N PRO A 149 11.53 7.48 5.98
CA PRO A 149 11.95 6.29 5.24
C PRO A 149 13.22 5.64 5.81
N LEU A 150 14.22 6.42 6.23
CA LEU A 150 15.44 5.91 6.85
C LEU A 150 15.16 5.21 8.19
N LEU A 151 14.28 5.75 9.02
CA LEU A 151 13.86 5.10 10.26
C LEU A 151 13.17 3.76 9.99
N ILE A 152 12.32 3.69 8.96
CA ILE A 152 11.64 2.44 8.57
C ILE A 152 12.65 1.43 8.03
N ILE A 153 13.61 1.84 7.19
CA ILE A 153 14.67 0.93 6.71
C ILE A 153 15.51 0.42 7.88
N ALA A 154 15.91 1.28 8.82
CA ALA A 154 16.67 0.86 9.99
C ALA A 154 15.89 -0.18 10.82
N PHE A 155 14.58 0.04 11.01
CA PHE A 155 13.69 -0.92 11.66
C PHE A 155 13.57 -2.24 10.90
N LEU A 156 13.44 -2.21 9.57
CA LEU A 156 13.36 -3.41 8.73
C LEU A 156 14.68 -4.20 8.70
N ILE A 157 15.83 -3.51 8.68
CA ILE A 157 17.16 -4.13 8.79
C ILE A 157 17.31 -4.80 10.16
N LEU A 158 16.92 -4.14 11.24
CA LEU A 158 16.95 -4.71 12.58
C LEU A 158 16.09 -5.98 12.64
N ILE A 159 14.86 -5.95 12.12
CA ILE A 159 14.00 -7.14 12.02
C ILE A 159 14.70 -8.23 11.22
N GLY A 160 15.21 -7.91 10.02
CA GLY A 160 15.92 -8.86 9.16
C GLY A 160 17.11 -9.53 9.85
N TYR A 161 17.95 -8.75 10.54
CA TYR A 161 19.06 -9.24 11.33
C TYR A 161 18.59 -10.17 12.46
N LEU A 162 17.56 -9.78 13.20
CA LEU A 162 16.98 -10.61 14.27
C LEU A 162 16.42 -11.93 13.73
N GLY A 163 15.85 -11.96 12.52
CA GLY A 163 15.42 -13.22 11.90
C GLY A 163 16.55 -14.12 11.43
N ILE A 164 17.66 -13.57 10.94
CA ILE A 164 18.83 -14.40 10.58
C ILE A 164 19.45 -15.01 11.84
N GLN A 165 19.51 -14.27 12.94
CA GLN A 165 19.96 -14.78 14.25
C GLN A 165 18.96 -15.77 14.89
N SER A 166 17.78 -15.96 14.30
CA SER A 166 16.65 -16.67 14.93
C SER A 166 16.60 -18.19 14.72
N GLU A 167 17.66 -18.84 14.20
CA GLU A 167 17.69 -20.31 14.04
C GLU A 167 17.41 -21.09 15.35
N ASN A 168 17.29 -20.43 16.52
CA ASN A 168 17.02 -21.09 17.80
C ASN A 168 15.94 -20.50 18.74
N LEU A 169 15.08 -19.53 18.38
CA LEU A 169 14.11 -18.97 19.37
C LEU A 169 12.73 -18.60 18.80
N THR A 170 11.70 -19.23 19.36
CA THR A 170 10.25 -19.09 19.09
C THR A 170 9.67 -17.67 19.16
N ASN A 171 10.37 -16.70 19.76
CA ASN A 171 9.88 -15.34 19.96
C ASN A 171 9.97 -14.45 18.71
N TYR A 172 10.85 -14.76 17.75
CA TYR A 172 11.08 -13.90 16.59
C TYR A 172 10.09 -14.14 15.44
N SER A 173 9.53 -15.36 15.33
CA SER A 173 8.44 -15.67 14.38
C SER A 173 7.21 -14.77 14.61
N PHE A 174 6.99 -14.32 15.84
CA PHE A 174 5.87 -13.46 16.21
C PHE A 174 5.99 -12.04 15.64
N ILE A 175 7.18 -11.42 15.66
CA ILE A 175 7.37 -10.07 15.08
C ILE A 175 7.16 -10.10 13.57
N TYR A 176 7.70 -11.11 12.88
CA TYR A 176 7.47 -11.30 11.45
C TYR A 176 5.99 -11.48 11.13
N MET A 177 5.31 -12.30 11.92
CA MET A 177 3.87 -12.47 11.83
C MET A 177 3.15 -11.13 11.99
N LEU A 178 3.46 -10.35 13.03
CA LEU A 178 2.83 -9.04 13.26
C LEU A 178 3.08 -8.06 12.11
N VAL A 179 4.31 -7.96 11.60
CA VAL A 179 4.65 -7.08 10.47
C VAL A 179 3.89 -7.50 9.21
N TYR A 180 3.84 -8.80 8.94
CA TYR A 180 3.10 -9.35 7.81
C TYR A 180 1.60 -9.04 7.90
N HIS A 181 0.99 -9.24 9.07
CA HIS A 181 -0.41 -8.90 9.32
C HIS A 181 -0.67 -7.40 9.28
N PHE A 182 0.30 -6.59 9.72
CA PHE A 182 0.21 -5.14 9.65
C PHE A 182 0.15 -4.66 8.20
N ILE A 183 1.04 -5.18 7.34
CA ILE A 183 1.04 -4.87 5.90
C ILE A 183 -0.29 -5.31 5.28
N LEU A 184 -0.68 -6.58 5.41
CA LEU A 184 -1.91 -7.08 4.78
C LEU A 184 -3.18 -6.41 5.34
N GLY A 185 -3.25 -6.23 6.66
CA GLY A 185 -4.41 -5.63 7.32
C GLY A 185 -4.61 -4.16 6.94
N THR A 186 -3.52 -3.39 6.83
CA THR A 186 -3.60 -1.99 6.34
C THR A 186 -3.95 -1.93 4.85
N LEU A 187 -3.46 -2.84 4.02
CA LEU A 187 -3.88 -2.94 2.61
C LEU A 187 -5.36 -3.34 2.48
N LEU A 188 -5.86 -4.26 3.30
CA LEU A 188 -7.27 -4.63 3.33
C LEU A 188 -8.14 -3.42 3.73
N GLY A 189 -7.74 -2.70 4.78
CA GLY A 189 -8.39 -1.46 5.20
C GLY A 189 -8.40 -0.42 4.09
N GLU A 190 -7.27 -0.23 3.39
CA GLU A 190 -7.14 0.66 2.24
C GLU A 190 -8.09 0.28 1.11
N ILE A 191 -8.22 -1.00 0.76
CA ILE A 191 -9.13 -1.43 -0.33
C ILE A 191 -10.59 -1.08 -0.03
N ILE A 192 -11.02 -1.27 1.23
CA ILE A 192 -12.36 -0.89 1.68
C ILE A 192 -12.53 0.63 1.63
N GLN A 193 -11.59 1.37 2.23
CA GLN A 193 -11.62 2.84 2.27
C GLN A 193 -11.55 3.46 0.88
N SER A 194 -10.69 2.92 0.02
CA SER A 194 -10.49 3.35 -1.36
C SER A 194 -11.75 3.15 -2.18
N THR A 195 -12.47 2.04 -2.00
CA THR A 195 -13.77 1.80 -2.66
C THR A 195 -14.77 2.91 -2.32
N ILE A 196 -14.90 3.26 -1.02
CA ILE A 196 -15.77 4.34 -0.57
C ILE A 196 -15.31 5.69 -1.15
N THR A 197 -14.00 5.95 -1.11
CA THR A 197 -13.39 7.21 -1.57
C THR A 197 -13.59 7.40 -3.07
N ILE A 198 -13.37 6.36 -3.88
CA ILE A 198 -13.61 6.37 -5.33
C ILE A 198 -15.07 6.74 -5.62
N ILE A 199 -16.04 6.09 -4.96
CA ILE A 199 -17.46 6.40 -5.16
C ILE A 199 -17.75 7.87 -4.82
N GLN A 200 -17.26 8.36 -3.68
CA GLN A 200 -17.44 9.75 -3.27
C GLN A 200 -16.84 10.72 -4.29
N LEU A 201 -15.60 10.50 -4.73
CA LEU A 201 -14.91 11.36 -5.70
C LEU A 201 -15.57 11.35 -7.09
N THR A 202 -16.11 10.22 -7.51
CA THR A 202 -16.79 10.07 -8.80
C THR A 202 -18.10 10.84 -8.88
N PHE A 203 -18.85 10.89 -7.78
CA PHE A 203 -20.16 11.54 -7.73
C PHE A 203 -20.16 12.92 -7.03
N ALA A 204 -19.01 13.37 -6.51
CA ALA A 204 -18.86 14.67 -5.88
C ALA A 204 -19.19 15.84 -6.84
N ARG A 205 -19.79 16.89 -6.28
CA ARG A 205 -20.10 18.14 -6.96
C ARG A 205 -19.70 19.33 -6.06
N PRO A 206 -18.84 20.27 -6.51
CA PRO A 206 -18.11 20.27 -7.80
C PRO A 206 -17.13 19.09 -7.90
N GLN A 207 -16.70 18.74 -9.12
CA GLN A 207 -15.76 17.62 -9.33
C GLN A 207 -14.38 18.00 -8.78
N PRO A 208 -13.84 17.26 -7.78
CA PRO A 208 -12.49 17.52 -7.26
C PRO A 208 -11.42 17.07 -8.25
N GLU A 209 -10.18 17.56 -8.09
CA GLU A 209 -9.03 17.02 -8.81
C GLU A 209 -8.57 15.70 -8.18
N TRP A 210 -8.61 14.64 -8.97
CA TRP A 210 -8.10 13.31 -8.62
C TRP A 210 -7.85 12.47 -9.88
N ASP A 211 -7.23 11.30 -9.74
CA ASP A 211 -6.86 10.41 -10.85
C ASP A 211 -7.98 10.17 -11.86
N GLY A 212 -9.21 9.95 -11.39
CA GLY A 212 -10.37 9.71 -12.24
C GLY A 212 -10.74 10.91 -13.12
N THR A 213 -10.58 12.14 -12.62
CA THR A 213 -10.76 13.36 -13.43
C THR A 213 -9.60 13.58 -14.40
N ALA A 214 -8.36 13.27 -13.99
CA ALA A 214 -7.20 13.32 -14.87
C ALA A 214 -7.34 12.37 -16.05
N LEU A 215 -7.78 11.13 -15.81
CA LEU A 215 -8.05 10.14 -16.85
C LEU A 215 -9.19 10.58 -17.78
N LYS A 216 -10.26 11.16 -17.25
CA LYS A 216 -11.34 11.76 -18.08
C LYS A 216 -10.79 12.84 -19.00
N MET A 217 -9.93 13.73 -18.52
CA MET A 217 -9.32 14.77 -19.36
C MET A 217 -8.42 14.17 -20.45
N LEU A 218 -7.63 13.15 -20.08
CA LEU A 218 -6.68 12.46 -20.96
C LEU A 218 -7.32 11.53 -21.97
N THR A 219 -8.49 10.95 -21.72
CA THR A 219 -9.12 9.94 -22.59
C THR A 219 -10.45 10.38 -23.19
N LYS A 220 -11.07 11.41 -22.62
CA LYS A 220 -12.46 11.83 -22.87
C LYS A 220 -13.53 10.81 -22.45
N LEU A 221 -13.14 9.69 -21.81
CA LEU A 221 -14.09 8.75 -21.22
C LEU A 221 -14.63 9.28 -19.89
N PRO A 222 -15.89 8.98 -19.52
CA PRO A 222 -16.44 9.36 -18.22
C PRO A 222 -15.64 8.74 -17.07
N THR A 223 -15.50 9.49 -15.98
CA THR A 223 -14.77 9.04 -14.77
C THR A 223 -15.29 7.71 -14.22
N VAL A 224 -16.60 7.47 -14.32
CA VAL A 224 -17.27 6.22 -13.89
C VAL A 224 -16.63 4.98 -14.51
N PHE A 225 -16.14 5.05 -15.76
CA PHE A 225 -15.48 3.91 -16.41
C PHE A 225 -14.24 3.46 -15.65
N PHE A 226 -13.38 4.41 -15.27
CA PHE A 226 -12.16 4.14 -14.50
C PHE A 226 -12.48 3.76 -13.05
N SER A 227 -13.49 4.40 -12.46
CA SER A 227 -13.97 4.04 -11.12
C SER A 227 -14.44 2.60 -11.05
N SER A 228 -15.22 2.14 -12.03
CA SER A 228 -15.68 0.75 -12.11
C SER A 228 -14.51 -0.23 -12.20
N LEU A 229 -13.48 0.08 -13.00
CA LEU A 229 -12.28 -0.75 -13.10
C LEU A 229 -11.59 -0.92 -11.73
N TRP A 230 -11.36 0.18 -11.01
CA TRP A 230 -10.70 0.12 -9.70
C TRP A 230 -11.57 -0.59 -8.65
N ILE A 231 -12.87 -0.31 -8.62
CA ILE A 231 -13.81 -0.95 -7.70
C ILE A 231 -13.91 -2.46 -7.95
N VAL A 232 -13.99 -2.90 -9.21
CA VAL A 232 -13.97 -4.33 -9.56
C VAL A 232 -12.66 -4.97 -9.11
N THR A 233 -11.53 -4.30 -9.29
CA THR A 233 -10.22 -4.79 -8.83
C THR A 233 -10.17 -4.92 -7.30
N ASN A 234 -10.76 -3.97 -6.58
CA ASN A 234 -10.90 -4.03 -5.11
C ASN A 234 -11.76 -5.22 -4.67
N PHE A 235 -12.92 -5.45 -5.31
CA PHE A 235 -13.75 -6.62 -5.03
C PHE A 235 -13.06 -7.94 -5.33
N LEU A 236 -12.28 -8.01 -6.42
CA LEU A 236 -11.46 -9.18 -6.74
C LEU A 236 -10.42 -9.45 -5.64
N ALA A 237 -9.78 -8.41 -5.11
CA ALA A 237 -8.83 -8.55 -4.02
C ALA A 237 -9.50 -9.03 -2.72
N ILE A 238 -10.71 -8.55 -2.41
CA ILE A 238 -11.50 -9.04 -1.27
C ILE A 238 -11.89 -10.51 -1.47
N TYR A 239 -12.27 -10.91 -2.69
CA TYR A 239 -12.56 -12.30 -3.02
C TYR A 239 -11.35 -13.21 -2.75
N TYR A 240 -10.16 -12.83 -3.23
CA TYR A 240 -8.94 -13.59 -2.96
C TYR A 240 -8.55 -13.60 -1.48
N PHE A 241 -8.79 -12.51 -0.75
CA PHE A 241 -8.63 -12.46 0.70
C PHE A 241 -9.49 -13.52 1.38
N ILE A 242 -10.77 -13.64 1.01
CA ILE A 242 -11.66 -14.68 1.55
C ILE A 242 -11.12 -16.07 1.19
N GLN A 243 -10.76 -16.30 -0.08
CA GLN A 243 -10.27 -17.59 -0.56
C GLN A 243 -8.97 -18.06 0.11
N TYR A 244 -8.03 -17.17 0.41
CA TYR A 244 -6.73 -17.56 0.96
C TYR A 244 -6.66 -17.54 2.49
N VAL A 245 -7.63 -16.92 3.16
CA VAL A 245 -7.61 -16.73 4.62
C VAL A 245 -8.72 -17.50 5.33
N LEU A 246 -9.87 -17.71 4.69
CA LEU A 246 -11.04 -18.35 5.31
C LEU A 246 -11.36 -19.75 4.76
N LEU A 247 -10.97 -20.04 3.52
CA LEU A 247 -11.24 -21.29 2.82
C LEU A 247 -9.95 -22.11 2.66
#